data_AF-A0A2T0LG42-F1
#
_entry.id   AF-A0A2T0LG42-F1
#
_cell.length_a   1.000
_cell.length_b   1.000
_cell.length_c   1.000
_cell.angle_alpha   90.00
_cell.angle_beta   90.00
_cell.angle_gamma   90.00
#
_symmetry.space_group_name_H-M   'P 1'
#
loop_
_entity.id
_entity.type
_entity.pdbx_description
1 polymer ?
#
loop_
_entity_poly.entity_id
_entity_poly.type
_entity_poly.pdbx_seq_one_letter_code
_entity_poly.pdbx_strand_id
1 'polypeptide(L)'
;MLLLAAGMTAEAAATISDPWERLSRALTGPQALDDDTIERLEARTIGFHRLEYVLPARAIYQGLTTHINELSTLLQSGPSNRFRRRLAATAGEAATLASWIAWDLKQPGQSASFERSLRPGRQREWEPDHPGVHPRLQVVRRRRASCL
;
A
#
# COMPACT_ATOMS: atom_id res chain seq x y z
N MET A 1 7.16 61.41 -9.81
CA MET A 1 6.19 60.49 -9.18
C MET A 1 6.47 59.09 -9.68
N LEU A 2 6.94 58.22 -8.78
CA LEU A 2 6.93 56.76 -8.91
C LEU A 2 5.48 56.24 -8.76
N LEU A 3 5.10 55.16 -9.46
CA LEU A 3 4.45 53.94 -8.92
C LEU A 3 3.76 53.08 -10.02
N LEU A 4 4.18 51.80 -10.07
CA LEU A 4 3.43 50.53 -10.25
C LEU A 4 2.71 50.27 -11.61
N ALA A 5 2.72 49.07 -12.20
CA ALA A 5 2.81 47.74 -11.60
C ALA A 5 3.49 46.72 -12.56
N ALA A 6 4.66 46.22 -12.16
CA ALA A 6 5.17 44.92 -12.60
C ALA A 6 4.62 43.85 -11.65
N GLY A 7 3.34 43.51 -11.82
CA GLY A 7 2.62 42.53 -11.01
C GLY A 7 2.62 41.14 -11.64
N MET A 8 3.78 40.62 -12.04
CA MET A 8 3.95 39.21 -12.41
C MET A 8 5.38 38.83 -12.05
N THR A 9 5.60 38.10 -10.95
CA THR A 9 6.77 37.20 -10.71
C THR A 9 6.91 36.71 -9.26
N ALA A 10 6.00 36.99 -8.33
CA ALA A 10 6.15 36.46 -6.97
C ALA A 10 5.74 34.97 -6.83
N GLU A 11 4.83 34.46 -7.67
CA GLU A 11 4.26 33.11 -7.49
C GLU A 11 5.05 31.99 -8.18
N ALA A 12 5.97 32.35 -9.10
CA ALA A 12 6.87 31.38 -9.75
C ALA A 12 8.13 31.08 -8.92
N ALA A 13 8.47 31.92 -7.95
CA ALA A 13 9.70 31.76 -7.16
C ALA A 13 9.58 30.69 -6.06
N ALA A 14 8.37 30.35 -5.61
CA ALA A 14 8.15 29.36 -4.55
C ALA A 14 8.13 27.90 -5.04
N THR A 15 8.17 27.64 -6.35
CA THR A 15 8.17 26.27 -6.91
C THR A 15 9.57 25.76 -7.32
N ILE A 16 10.58 26.63 -7.24
CA ILE A 16 11.97 26.28 -7.52
C ILE A 16 12.63 25.86 -6.20
N SER A 17 12.23 24.72 -5.64
CA SER A 17 13.24 23.92 -4.92
C SER A 17 14.41 23.75 -5.89
N ASP A 18 15.63 24.03 -5.42
CA ASP A 18 16.83 24.17 -6.26
C ASP A 18 16.87 23.07 -7.33
N PRO A 19 16.79 23.41 -8.64
CA PRO A 19 16.75 22.42 -9.72
C PRO A 19 17.94 21.47 -9.63
N TRP A 20 19.05 21.96 -9.07
CA TRP A 20 20.26 21.20 -8.85
C TRP A 20 20.16 20.21 -7.69
N GLU A 21 19.40 20.52 -6.62
CA GLU A 21 19.09 19.54 -5.56
C GLU A 21 18.15 18.44 -6.05
N ARG A 22 17.15 18.79 -6.88
CA ARG A 22 16.25 17.80 -7.47
C ARG A 22 17.01 16.89 -8.45
N LEU A 23 17.89 17.46 -9.27
CA LEU A 23 18.71 16.71 -10.21
C LEU A 23 19.76 15.86 -9.50
N SER A 24 20.46 16.38 -8.49
CA SER A 24 21.40 15.58 -7.69
C SER A 24 20.70 14.44 -6.96
N ARG A 25 19.50 14.63 -6.39
CA ARG A 25 18.68 13.53 -5.86
C ARG A 25 18.28 12.52 -6.94
N ALA A 26 17.89 12.97 -8.13
CA ALA A 26 17.56 12.08 -9.24
C ALA A 26 18.79 11.30 -9.76
N LEU A 27 19.97 11.93 -9.79
CA LEU A 27 21.25 11.34 -10.22
C LEU A 27 21.86 10.42 -9.16
N THR A 28 21.58 10.66 -7.88
CA THR A 28 21.94 9.74 -6.78
C THR A 28 21.19 8.41 -6.89
N GLY A 29 20.22 8.31 -7.81
CA GLY A 29 19.41 7.14 -8.07
C GLY A 29 18.22 7.07 -7.10
N PRO A 30 17.30 6.11 -7.32
CA PRO A 30 16.28 5.79 -6.33
C PRO A 30 16.99 5.58 -4.99
N GLN A 31 16.57 6.28 -3.95
CA GLN A 31 17.11 6.15 -2.60
C GLN A 31 17.31 4.66 -2.32
N ALA A 32 18.56 4.24 -2.21
CA ALA A 32 18.88 2.82 -2.19
C ALA A 32 18.11 2.18 -1.05
N LEU A 33 17.21 1.25 -1.37
CA LEU A 33 16.46 0.52 -0.36
C LEU A 33 17.47 -0.15 0.57
N ASP A 34 17.36 0.17 1.85
CA ASP A 34 18.17 -0.39 2.92
C ASP A 34 17.31 -1.22 3.86
N ASP A 35 17.97 -1.94 4.76
CA ASP A 35 17.30 -2.82 5.70
C ASP A 35 16.33 -2.09 6.63
N ASP A 36 16.75 -0.95 7.14
CA ASP A 36 15.99 -0.12 8.07
C ASP A 36 14.68 0.39 7.43
N THR A 37 14.70 0.75 6.14
CA THR A 37 13.49 1.12 5.41
C THR A 37 12.54 -0.07 5.22
N ILE A 38 13.06 -1.25 4.89
CA ILE A 38 12.23 -2.45 4.76
C ILE A 38 11.62 -2.86 6.10
N GLU A 39 12.40 -2.81 7.19
CA GLU A 39 11.92 -3.11 8.54
C GLU A 39 10.82 -2.15 8.99
N ARG A 40 10.93 -0.85 8.68
CA ARG A 40 9.85 0.12 8.93
C ARG A 40 8.57 -0.23 8.18
N LEU A 41 8.68 -0.62 6.91
CA LEU A 41 7.51 -0.99 6.10
C LEU A 41 6.83 -2.26 6.62
N GLU A 42 7.62 -3.25 7.03
CA GLU A 42 7.15 -4.47 7.70
C GLU A 42 6.46 -4.14 9.03
N ALA A 43 7.09 -3.31 9.87
CA ALA A 43 6.53 -2.87 11.14
C ALA A 43 5.22 -2.10 10.96
N ARG A 44 5.10 -1.30 9.90
CA ARG A 44 3.86 -0.58 9.57
C ARG A 44 2.73 -1.54 9.17
N THR A 45 3.02 -2.60 8.42
CA THR A 45 2.03 -3.67 8.13
C THR A 45 1.56 -4.34 9.42
N ILE A 46 2.48 -4.69 10.33
CA ILE A 46 2.15 -5.22 11.66
C ILE A 46 1.29 -4.23 12.44
N GLY A 47 1.59 -2.93 12.35
CA GLY A 47 0.81 -1.85 12.93
C GLY A 47 -0.65 -1.87 12.45
N PHE A 48 -0.89 -2.03 11.15
CA PHE A 48 -2.25 -2.13 10.62
C PHE A 48 -3.01 -3.36 11.14
N HIS A 49 -2.34 -4.51 11.29
CA HIS A 49 -2.96 -5.67 11.93
C HIS A 49 -3.39 -5.37 13.36
N ARG A 50 -2.59 -4.62 14.13
CA ARG A 50 -2.96 -4.23 15.49
C ARG A 50 -4.12 -3.23 15.50
N LEU A 51 -4.09 -2.25 14.60
CA LEU A 51 -5.14 -1.23 14.49
C LEU A 51 -6.49 -1.82 14.08
N GLU A 52 -6.51 -2.87 13.27
CA GLU A 52 -7.76 -3.58 12.91
C GLU A 52 -8.55 -4.06 14.13
N TYR A 53 -7.88 -4.47 15.21
CA TYR A 53 -8.57 -4.92 16.42
C TYR A 53 -9.22 -3.80 17.24
N VAL A 54 -8.80 -2.54 17.06
CA VAL A 54 -9.19 -1.43 17.93
C VAL A 54 -9.88 -0.29 17.19
N LEU A 55 -9.75 -0.21 15.86
CA LEU A 55 -10.35 0.81 15.03
C LEU A 55 -11.39 0.22 14.06
N PRO A 56 -12.45 0.96 13.75
CA PRO A 56 -13.41 0.54 12.74
C PRO A 56 -12.74 0.47 11.35
N ALA A 57 -13.17 -0.48 10.53
CA ALA A 57 -12.67 -0.73 9.17
C ALA A 57 -12.50 0.55 8.32
N ARG A 58 -13.48 1.47 8.37
CA ARG A 58 -13.44 2.73 7.61
C ARG A 58 -12.25 3.62 7.98
N ALA A 59 -11.84 3.63 9.25
CA ALA A 59 -10.77 4.49 9.74
C ALA A 59 -9.38 4.05 9.26
N ILE A 60 -9.18 2.76 9.03
CA ILE A 60 -7.88 2.19 8.64
C ILE A 60 -7.73 1.96 7.13
N TYR A 61 -8.85 1.82 6.41
CA TYR A 61 -8.85 1.38 5.01
C TYR A 61 -8.04 2.29 4.08
N GLN A 62 -8.19 3.61 4.20
CA GLN A 62 -7.43 4.55 3.37
C GLN A 62 -5.92 4.46 3.66
N GLY A 63 -5.53 4.43 4.93
CA GLY A 63 -4.13 4.32 5.32
C GLY A 63 -3.48 3.03 4.83
N LEU A 64 -4.20 1.91 4.93
CA LEU A 64 -3.71 0.60 4.48
C LEU A 64 -3.56 0.55 2.95
N THR A 65 -4.51 1.10 2.20
CA THR A 65 -4.42 1.13 0.73
C THR A 65 -3.29 2.04 0.24
N THR A 66 -3.04 3.17 0.91
CA THR A 66 -1.84 3.99 0.66
C THR A 66 -0.54 3.20 0.92
N HIS A 67 -0.47 2.44 2.01
CA HIS A 67 0.70 1.60 2.32
C HIS A 67 0.92 0.49 1.27
N ILE A 68 -0.15 -0.14 0.77
CA ILE A 68 -0.05 -1.12 -0.32
C ILE A 68 0.47 -0.49 -1.61
N ASN A 69 0.02 0.73 -1.93
CA ASN A 69 0.51 1.46 -3.11
C ASN A 69 2.01 1.78 -2.98
N GLU A 70 2.45 2.23 -1.80
CA GLU A 70 3.86 2.47 -1.51
C GLU A 70 4.71 1.21 -1.72
N LEU A 71 4.30 0.08 -1.13
CA LEU A 71 4.96 -1.22 -1.32
C LEU A 71 5.00 -1.65 -2.79
N SER A 72 3.90 -1.42 -3.52
CA SER A 72 3.78 -1.77 -4.94
C SER A 72 4.70 -0.91 -5.82
N THR A 73 4.82 0.37 -5.53
CA THR A 73 5.76 1.28 -6.21
C THR A 73 7.21 0.84 -5.97
N LEU A 74 7.56 0.49 -4.73
CA LEU A 74 8.90 -0.02 -4.40
C LEU A 74 9.20 -1.37 -5.04
N LEU A 75 8.20 -2.23 -5.24
CA LEU A 75 8.38 -3.47 -5.99
C LEU A 75 8.62 -3.21 -7.49
N GLN A 76 7.93 -2.23 -8.06
CA GLN A 76 8.06 -1.84 -9.48
C GLN A 76 9.39 -1.14 -9.79
N SER A 77 10.05 -0.53 -8.80
CA SER A 77 11.35 0.10 -8.98
C SER A 77 12.51 -0.87 -9.21
N GLY A 78 12.24 -2.19 -9.24
CA GLY A 78 13.25 -3.23 -9.50
C GLY A 78 14.27 -3.41 -8.39
N PRO A 79 13.86 -3.63 -7.13
CA PRO A 79 14.79 -3.77 -6.01
C PRO A 79 15.62 -5.07 -6.11
N SER A 80 16.71 -5.13 -5.36
CA SER A 80 17.54 -6.33 -5.26
C SER A 80 16.69 -7.56 -4.90
N ASN A 81 17.09 -8.76 -5.33
CA ASN A 81 16.28 -9.97 -5.15
C ASN A 81 15.93 -10.24 -3.67
N ARG A 82 16.80 -9.83 -2.73
CA ARG A 82 16.55 -9.90 -1.28
C ARG A 82 15.38 -8.99 -0.87
N PHE A 83 15.45 -7.70 -1.20
CA PHE A 83 14.41 -6.74 -0.84
C PHE A 83 13.11 -6.99 -1.60
N ARG A 84 13.19 -7.41 -2.87
CA ARG A 84 12.03 -7.79 -3.68
C ARG A 84 11.20 -8.88 -3.00
N ARG A 85 11.84 -9.91 -2.43
CA ARG A 85 11.11 -10.99 -1.72
C ARG A 85 10.44 -10.48 -0.45
N ARG A 86 11.15 -9.69 0.36
CA ARG A 86 10.60 -9.10 1.58
C ARG A 86 9.42 -8.19 1.27
N LEU A 87 9.59 -7.22 0.38
CA LEU A 87 8.53 -6.32 -0.07
C LEU A 87 7.32 -7.08 -0.63
N ALA A 88 7.54 -8.15 -1.42
CA ALA A 88 6.45 -8.94 -1.97
C ALA A 88 5.67 -9.69 -0.87
N ALA A 89 6.37 -10.22 0.14
CA ALA A 89 5.73 -10.83 1.30
C ALA A 89 4.93 -9.79 2.10
N THR A 90 5.53 -8.64 2.42
CA THR A 90 4.89 -7.54 3.15
C THR A 90 3.67 -6.99 2.41
N ALA A 91 3.77 -6.83 1.08
CA ALA A 91 2.66 -6.40 0.24
C ALA A 91 1.52 -7.43 0.21
N GLY A 92 1.86 -8.72 0.17
CA GLY A 92 0.89 -9.81 0.27
C GLY A 92 0.15 -9.84 1.61
N GLU A 93 0.85 -9.64 2.72
CA GLU A 93 0.22 -9.54 4.04
C GLU A 93 -0.73 -8.33 4.12
N ALA A 94 -0.26 -7.15 3.69
CA ALA A 94 -1.08 -5.94 3.68
C ALA A 94 -2.31 -6.09 2.77
N ALA A 95 -2.17 -6.68 1.58
CA ALA A 95 -3.28 -6.93 0.67
C ALA A 95 -4.28 -7.97 1.21
N THR A 96 -3.82 -8.97 1.97
CA THR A 96 -4.71 -9.92 2.67
C THR A 96 -5.55 -9.20 3.72
N LEU A 97 -4.95 -8.29 4.49
CA LEU A 97 -5.70 -7.47 5.44
C LEU A 97 -6.68 -6.52 4.73
N ALA A 98 -6.27 -5.91 3.63
CA ALA A 98 -7.11 -4.99 2.85
C ALA A 98 -8.29 -5.70 2.20
N SER A 99 -8.14 -6.94 1.75
CA SER A 99 -9.28 -7.71 1.22
C SER A 99 -10.34 -7.93 2.30
N TRP A 100 -9.91 -8.31 3.49
CA TRP A 100 -10.81 -8.53 4.62
C TRP A 100 -11.52 -7.24 5.06
N ILE A 101 -10.80 -6.13 5.16
CA ILE A 101 -11.39 -4.82 5.47
C ILE A 101 -12.39 -4.40 4.38
N ALA A 102 -12.04 -4.58 3.10
CA ALA A 102 -12.94 -4.26 1.99
C ALA A 102 -14.24 -5.10 2.04
N TRP A 103 -14.14 -6.37 2.42
CA TRP A 103 -15.29 -7.22 2.65
C TRP A 103 -16.20 -6.71 3.78
N ASP A 104 -15.61 -6.32 4.91
CA ASP A 104 -16.35 -5.75 6.05
C ASP A 104 -17.05 -4.43 5.68
N LEU A 105 -16.42 -3.64 4.81
CA LEU A 105 -16.98 -2.42 4.23
C LEU A 105 -18.07 -2.67 3.17
N LYS A 106 -18.45 -3.93 2.92
CA LYS A 106 -19.41 -4.34 1.89
C LYS A 106 -18.97 -3.94 0.47
N GLN A 107 -17.67 -4.00 0.20
CA GLN A 107 -17.06 -3.74 -1.10
C GLN A 107 -16.44 -5.02 -1.69
N PRO A 108 -17.25 -6.02 -2.09
CA PRO A 108 -16.74 -7.33 -2.52
C PRO A 108 -15.83 -7.27 -3.75
N GLY A 109 -16.07 -6.33 -4.68
CA GLY A 109 -15.21 -6.12 -5.84
C GLY A 109 -13.78 -5.68 -5.46
N GLN A 110 -13.66 -4.83 -4.45
CA GLN A 110 -12.37 -4.40 -3.91
C GLN A 110 -11.69 -5.52 -3.11
N SER A 111 -12.46 -6.32 -2.37
CA SER A 111 -11.92 -7.52 -1.71
C SER A 111 -11.28 -8.46 -2.73
N ALA A 112 -12.00 -8.77 -3.80
CA ALA A 112 -11.52 -9.66 -4.85
C ALA A 112 -10.30 -9.10 -5.61
N SER A 113 -10.19 -7.79 -5.78
CA SER A 113 -9.03 -7.17 -6.44
C SER A 113 -7.75 -7.33 -5.61
N PHE A 114 -7.82 -7.14 -4.29
CA PHE A 114 -6.70 -7.42 -3.39
C PHE A 114 -6.33 -8.89 -3.37
N GLU A 115 -7.30 -9.82 -3.32
CA GLU A 115 -7.02 -11.26 -3.38
C GLU A 115 -6.32 -11.67 -4.69
N ARG A 116 -6.66 -11.02 -5.81
CA ARG A 116 -5.99 -11.27 -7.08
C ARG A 116 -4.52 -10.86 -7.04
N SER A 117 -4.18 -9.78 -6.34
CA SER A 117 -2.79 -9.33 -6.19
C SER A 117 -1.92 -10.30 -5.36
N LEU A 118 -2.53 -11.13 -4.51
CA LEU A 118 -1.85 -12.16 -3.71
C LEU A 118 -1.42 -13.37 -4.54
N ARG A 119 -2.08 -13.63 -5.67
CA ARG A 119 -1.82 -14.84 -6.45
C ARG A 119 -0.51 -14.67 -7.23
N PRO A 120 0.53 -15.47 -6.93
CA PRO A 120 1.71 -15.50 -7.79
C PRO A 120 1.27 -15.94 -9.19
N GLY A 121 1.85 -15.30 -10.22
CA GLY A 121 1.44 -15.43 -11.62
C GLY A 121 1.21 -16.86 -12.10
N ARG A 122 -0.05 -17.29 -12.07
CA ARG A 122 -0.65 -18.27 -12.98
C ARG A 122 -2.00 -17.72 -13.40
N GLN A 123 -2.00 -16.95 -14.49
CA GLN A 123 -3.20 -16.74 -15.28
C GLN A 123 -3.50 -18.06 -16.00
N ARG A 124 -4.59 -18.75 -15.67
CA ARG A 124 -5.58 -19.40 -16.57
C ARG A 124 -6.71 -19.99 -15.72
N GLU A 125 -7.93 -19.81 -16.22
CA GLU A 125 -9.24 -20.24 -15.72
C GLU A 125 -9.72 -19.59 -14.40
N TRP A 126 -10.47 -18.48 -14.53
CA TRP A 126 -11.47 -18.07 -13.54
C TRP A 126 -12.84 -18.36 -14.15
N GLU A 127 -13.42 -19.52 -13.82
CA GLU A 127 -14.82 -19.86 -14.10
C GLU A 127 -15.68 -19.23 -12.98
N PRO A 128 -16.60 -18.30 -13.29
CA PRO A 128 -17.35 -17.58 -12.28
C PRO A 128 -18.66 -18.30 -12.00
N ASP A 129 -18.62 -19.36 -11.20
CA ASP A 129 -19.83 -19.89 -10.58
C ASP A 129 -19.50 -20.30 -9.14
N HIS A 130 -19.74 -19.39 -8.18
CA HIS A 130 -20.21 -19.68 -6.81
C HIS A 130 -20.32 -18.38 -5.99
N PRO A 131 -21.45 -18.13 -5.29
CA PRO A 131 -21.55 -17.06 -4.30
C PRO A 131 -20.64 -17.41 -3.11
N GLY A 132 -19.75 -16.47 -2.80
CA GLY A 132 -18.48 -16.78 -2.17
C GLY A 132 -18.51 -17.15 -0.70
N VAL A 133 -17.62 -18.08 -0.33
CA VAL A 133 -16.78 -18.03 0.89
C VAL A 133 -15.51 -18.84 0.62
N HIS A 134 -14.33 -18.20 0.64
CA HIS A 134 -13.06 -18.91 0.53
C HIS A 134 -12.79 -19.73 1.81
N PRO A 135 -12.45 -21.03 1.74
CA PRO A 135 -12.39 -21.93 2.91
C PRO A 135 -11.34 -21.55 3.97
N ARG A 136 -10.34 -20.72 3.64
CA ARG A 136 -9.37 -20.18 4.62
C ARG A 136 -9.96 -19.11 5.54
N LEU A 137 -11.06 -18.46 5.14
CA LEU A 137 -11.78 -17.46 5.94
C LEU A 137 -12.63 -18.09 7.06
N GLN A 138 -12.96 -19.39 6.96
CA GLN A 138 -13.72 -20.13 7.98
C GLN A 138 -12.89 -20.44 9.24
N VAL A 139 -11.57 -20.62 9.12
CA VAL A 139 -10.70 -21.01 10.24
C VAL A 139 -10.53 -19.87 11.25
N VAL A 140 -10.44 -18.62 10.77
CA VAL A 140 -10.38 -17.43 11.64
C VAL A 140 -11.76 -17.16 12.27
N ARG A 141 -12.84 -17.40 11.53
CA ARG A 141 -14.22 -17.26 12.04
C ARG A 141 -14.54 -18.21 13.20
N ARG A 142 -14.04 -19.46 13.15
CA ARG A 142 -14.21 -20.44 14.24
C ARG A 142 -13.49 -20.05 15.54
N ARG A 143 -12.35 -19.36 15.47
CA ARG A 143 -11.65 -18.91 16.69
C ARG A 143 -12.35 -17.77 17.43
N ARG A 144 -13.13 -16.92 16.74
CA ARG A 144 -13.92 -15.86 17.40
C ARG A 144 -15.25 -16.34 17.98
N ALA A 145 -15.87 -17.40 17.44
CA ALA A 145 -17.11 -17.95 17.99
C ALA A 145 -16.92 -18.73 19.31
N SER A 146 -15.69 -19.10 19.67
CA SER A 146 -15.37 -19.81 20.91
C SER A 146 -14.98 -18.89 22.08
N CYS A 147 -14.98 -17.56 21.86
CA CYS A 147 -14.63 -16.56 22.89
C CYS A 147 -15.80 -15.63 23.27
N LEU A 148 -17.03 -15.97 22.86
CA LEU A 148 -18.28 -15.33 23.29
C LEU A 148 -19.15 -16.34 24.01
#